data_AF-A0AAV6L489-F1
#
_entry.id   AF-A0AAV6L489-F1
#
_cell.length_a   1.000
_cell.length_b   1.000
_cell.length_c   1.000
_cell.angle_alpha   90.00
_cell.angle_beta   90.00
_cell.angle_gamma   90.00
#
_symmetry.space_group_name_H-M   'P 1'
#
loop_
_entity.id
_entity.type
_entity.pdbx_description
1 polymer ?
#
loop_
_entity_poly.entity_id
_entity_poly.type
_entity_poly.pdbx_seq_one_letter_code
_entity_poly.pdbx_strand_id
1 'polypeptide(L)'
;MILGLCVPPGRPLGSGVVQKLEAFISAVLLPTYIVGAGRYVDIFQISMVHYIQAEILILLSFSAKLAAGVIPSVICRMPYKDSFALGLLLSAQGFFDVLFFKLFHRYGVMLNYVYLFMFTIVRYAAVMPI
;
A
#
# COMPACT_ATOMS: atom_id res chain seq x y z
N MET A 1 -9.07 -13.23 5.29
CA MET A 1 -10.33 -12.78 4.66
C MET A 1 -11.52 -13.63 5.11
N ILE A 2 -11.46 -14.96 5.03
CA ILE A 2 -12.59 -15.87 5.37
C ILE A 2 -13.11 -15.68 6.81
N LEU A 3 -12.21 -15.56 7.79
CA LEU A 3 -12.57 -15.41 9.21
C LEU A 3 -13.41 -14.15 9.51
N GLY A 4 -13.25 -13.08 8.73
CA GLY A 4 -14.03 -11.85 8.90
C GLY A 4 -15.47 -11.97 8.36
N LEU A 5 -15.68 -12.81 7.34
CA LEU A 5 -17.03 -13.12 6.82
C LEU A 5 -17.84 -13.99 7.79
N CYS A 6 -17.17 -14.81 8.59
CA CYS A 6 -17.81 -15.68 9.58
C CYS A 6 -18.28 -14.92 10.82
N VAL A 7 -17.87 -13.65 11.01
CA VAL A 7 -18.31 -12.83 12.13
C VAL A 7 -19.76 -12.40 11.90
N PRO A 8 -20.70 -12.74 12.80
CA PRO A 8 -22.10 -12.40 12.61
C PRO A 8 -22.30 -10.88 12.58
N PRO A 9 -23.12 -10.34 11.66
CA PRO A 9 -23.39 -8.91 11.59
C PRO A 9 -24.21 -8.48 12.81
N GLY A 10 -23.61 -7.69 13.71
CA GLY A 10 -24.30 -7.13 14.88
C GLY A 10 -23.42 -6.20 15.73
N ARG A 11 -23.99 -5.09 16.22
CA ARG A 11 -23.46 -4.30 17.35
C ARG A 11 -23.80 -5.10 18.62
N PRO A 12 -22.88 -5.44 19.55
CA PRO A 12 -21.57 -4.86 19.87
C PRO A 12 -20.35 -5.78 19.64
N LEU A 13 -20.58 -7.04 19.23
CA LEU A 13 -19.51 -8.05 19.10
C LEU A 13 -18.59 -7.77 17.91
N GLY A 14 -19.15 -7.47 16.73
CA GLY A 14 -18.36 -7.19 15.54
C GLY A 14 -17.50 -5.93 15.70
N SER A 15 -18.10 -4.84 16.18
CA SER A 15 -17.39 -3.56 16.39
C SER A 15 -16.32 -3.64 17.47
N GLY A 16 -16.58 -4.35 18.57
CA GLY A 16 -15.60 -4.51 19.65
C GLY A 16 -14.42 -5.40 19.25
N VAL A 17 -14.66 -6.46 18.48
CA VAL A 17 -13.61 -7.33 17.94
C VAL A 17 -12.77 -6.60 16.91
N VAL A 18 -13.40 -5.86 15.98
CA VAL A 18 -12.69 -5.04 14.99
C VAL A 18 -11.82 -4.00 15.68
N GLN A 19 -12.36 -3.24 16.64
CA GLN A 19 -11.59 -2.19 17.33
C GLN A 19 -10.35 -2.75 18.06
N LYS A 20 -10.49 -3.90 18.73
CA LYS A 20 -9.35 -4.55 19.41
C LYS A 20 -8.33 -5.10 18.42
N LEU A 21 -8.79 -5.72 17.33
CA LEU A 21 -7.91 -6.21 16.26
C LEU A 21 -7.18 -5.07 15.59
N GLU A 22 -7.88 -3.99 15.26
CA GLU A 22 -7.30 -2.80 14.64
C GLU A 22 -6.24 -2.17 15.54
N ALA A 23 -6.53 -2.02 16.84
CA ALA A 23 -5.55 -1.53 17.81
C ALA A 23 -4.31 -2.44 17.86
N PHE A 24 -4.49 -3.76 17.87
CA PHE A 24 -3.37 -4.71 17.87
C PHE A 24 -2.57 -4.70 16.56
N ILE A 25 -3.26 -4.59 15.42
CA ILE A 25 -2.64 -4.52 14.10
C ILE A 25 -1.79 -3.25 14.00
N SER A 26 -2.37 -2.10 14.32
CA SER A 26 -1.69 -0.81 14.21
C SER A 26 -0.57 -0.64 15.22
N ALA A 27 -0.74 -1.13 16.46
CA ALA A 27 0.26 -0.96 17.52
C ALA A 27 1.41 -1.98 17.46
N VAL A 28 1.17 -3.20 16.95
CA VAL A 28 2.15 -4.31 17.05
C VAL A 28 2.50 -4.88 15.68
N LEU A 29 1.52 -5.36 14.91
CA LEU A 29 1.82 -6.07 13.66
C LEU A 29 2.39 -5.15 12.58
N LEU A 30 1.80 -3.96 12.41
CA LEU A 30 2.22 -2.98 11.40
C LEU A 30 3.66 -2.49 11.65
N PRO A 31 4.03 -2.00 12.85
CA PRO A 31 5.41 -1.56 13.10
C PRO A 31 6.40 -2.71 12.99
N THR A 32 6.08 -3.90 13.51
CA THR A 32 6.96 -5.08 13.38
C THR A 32 7.16 -5.47 11.92
N TYR A 33 6.10 -5.37 11.11
CA TYR A 33 6.18 -5.62 9.67
C TYR A 33 7.09 -4.62 8.98
N ILE A 34 6.95 -3.33 9.28
CA ILE A 34 7.78 -2.24 8.73
C ILE A 34 9.24 -2.43 9.11
N VAL A 35 9.55 -2.72 10.38
CA VAL A 35 10.92 -3.00 10.85
C VAL A 35 11.52 -4.20 10.12
N GLY A 36 10.78 -5.30 10.01
CA GLY A 36 11.24 -6.48 9.28
C GLY A 36 11.42 -6.24 7.78
N ALA A 37 10.63 -5.33 7.20
CA ALA A 37 10.76 -4.90 5.82
C ALA A 37 12.01 -4.01 5.64
N GLY A 38 12.26 -3.08 6.57
CA GLY A 38 13.40 -2.16 6.53
C GLY A 38 14.76 -2.85 6.60
N ARG A 39 14.86 -4.04 7.21
CA ARG A 39 16.11 -4.83 7.23
C ARG A 39 16.63 -5.17 5.83
N TYR A 40 15.75 -5.25 4.84
CA TYR A 40 16.17 -5.52 3.47
C TYR A 40 16.67 -4.26 2.77
N VAL A 41 16.43 -3.04 3.27
CA VAL A 41 16.82 -1.80 2.58
C VAL A 41 18.25 -1.41 2.95
N ASP A 42 19.19 -1.60 2.02
CA ASP A 42 20.55 -1.09 2.16
C ASP A 42 20.65 0.33 1.55
N ILE A 43 20.83 1.33 2.41
CA ILE A 43 20.85 2.75 2.04
C ILE A 43 22.16 3.12 1.32
N PHE A 44 23.23 2.34 1.50
CA PHE A 44 24.56 2.66 0.99
C PHE A 44 24.76 2.30 -0.49
N GLN A 45 23.83 1.54 -1.09
CA GLN A 45 23.87 1.11 -2.50
C GLN A 45 22.99 2.00 -3.42
N ILE A 46 22.50 3.14 -2.93
CA ILE A 46 21.58 4.03 -3.66
C ILE A 46 22.35 4.85 -4.71
N SER A 47 22.27 4.42 -5.98
CA SER A 47 22.70 5.23 -7.13
C SER A 47 21.60 6.19 -7.58
N MET A 48 21.97 7.45 -7.81
CA MET A 48 21.05 8.53 -8.20
C MET A 48 20.30 8.26 -9.52
N VAL A 49 20.92 7.55 -10.47
CA VAL A 49 20.29 7.24 -11.76
C VAL A 49 19.11 6.28 -11.57
N HIS A 50 19.28 5.26 -10.73
CA HIS A 50 18.25 4.27 -10.45
C HIS A 50 17.13 4.84 -9.57
N TYR A 51 17.45 5.82 -8.73
CA TYR A 51 16.44 6.55 -7.95
C TYR A 51 15.45 7.29 -8.85
N ILE A 52 15.94 8.06 -9.84
CA ILE A 52 15.07 8.81 -10.77
C ILE A 52 14.18 7.85 -11.57
N GLN A 53 14.72 6.73 -12.04
CA GLN A 53 13.94 5.72 -12.76
C GLN A 53 12.82 5.13 -11.89
N ALA A 54 13.11 4.84 -10.62
CA ALA A 54 12.10 4.34 -9.68
C ALA A 54 11.02 5.40 -9.40
N GLU A 55 11.40 6.67 -9.24
CA GLU A 55 10.46 7.76 -8.98
C GLU A 55 9.47 7.98 -10.14
N ILE A 56 9.95 7.95 -11.38
CA ILE A 56 9.10 8.05 -12.58
C ILE A 56 8.13 6.86 -12.67
N LEU A 57 8.61 5.64 -12.41
CA LEU A 57 7.76 4.45 -12.49
C LEU A 57 6.66 4.45 -11.43
N ILE A 58 6.96 4.96 -10.24
CA ILE A 58 5.98 5.10 -9.15
C ILE A 58 4.94 6.16 -9.49
N LEU A 59 5.35 7.33 -10.00
CA LEU A 59 4.44 8.38 -10.47
C LEU A 59 3.51 7.87 -11.60
N LEU A 60 4.06 7.11 -12.55
CA LEU A 60 3.30 6.52 -13.63
C LEU A 60 2.31 5.48 -13.09
N SER A 61 2.75 4.62 -12.17
CA SER A 61 1.89 3.61 -11.56
C SER A 61 0.76 4.22 -10.73
N PHE A 62 1.06 5.29 -9.99
CA PHE A 62 0.07 6.03 -9.20
C PHE A 62 -0.98 6.68 -10.11
N SER A 63 -0.55 7.39 -11.15
CA SER A 63 -1.48 8.02 -12.10
C SER A 63 -2.32 7.00 -12.85
N ALA A 64 -1.74 5.85 -13.23
CA ALA A 64 -2.46 4.75 -13.84
C ALA A 64 -3.51 4.14 -12.91
N LYS A 65 -3.19 3.91 -11.62
CA LYS A 65 -4.14 3.39 -10.62
C LYS A 65 -5.26 4.39 -10.32
N LEU A 66 -4.90 5.67 -10.20
CA LEU A 66 -5.88 6.74 -9.98
C LEU A 66 -6.84 6.83 -11.16
N ALA A 67 -6.32 6.80 -12.40
CA ALA A 67 -7.16 6.75 -13.59
C ALA A 67 -8.01 5.47 -13.62
N ALA A 68 -7.45 4.31 -13.29
CA ALA A 68 -8.17 3.04 -13.23
C ALA A 68 -9.26 3.00 -12.16
N GLY A 69 -9.16 3.79 -11.09
CA GLY A 69 -10.24 3.96 -10.10
C GLY A 69 -11.29 4.97 -10.55
N VAL A 70 -10.85 6.12 -11.07
CA VAL A 70 -11.75 7.23 -11.45
C VAL A 70 -12.57 6.92 -12.70
N ILE A 71 -11.96 6.34 -13.74
CA ILE A 71 -12.62 6.03 -15.03
C ILE A 71 -13.87 5.15 -14.82
N PRO A 72 -13.80 3.98 -14.17
CA PRO A 72 -14.99 3.15 -13.95
C PRO A 72 -16.01 3.80 -13.02
N SER A 73 -15.59 4.55 -11.99
CA SER A 73 -16.52 5.28 -11.12
C SER A 73 -17.32 6.36 -11.86
N VAL A 74 -16.69 7.05 -12.82
CA VAL A 74 -17.36 8.02 -13.70
C VAL A 74 -18.32 7.30 -14.67
N ILE A 75 -17.94 6.15 -15.22
CA ILE A 75 -18.82 5.32 -16.06
C ILE A 75 -20.05 4.85 -15.26
N CYS A 76 -19.89 4.55 -13.98
CA CYS A 76 -20.97 4.21 -13.05
C CYS A 76 -21.83 5.41 -12.59
N ARG A 77 -21.66 6.60 -13.18
CA ARG A 77 -22.43 7.83 -12.89
C ARG A 77 -22.30 8.34 -11.44
N MET A 78 -21.18 8.10 -10.78
CA MET A 78 -20.88 8.76 -9.50
C MET A 78 -20.47 10.23 -9.70
N PRO A 79 -20.83 11.14 -8.78
CA PRO A 79 -20.39 12.54 -8.86
C PRO A 79 -18.87 12.62 -8.80
N TYR A 80 -18.28 13.53 -9.57
CA TYR A 80 -16.82 13.61 -9.77
C TYR A 80 -16.02 13.70 -8.46
N LYS A 81 -16.56 14.36 -7.43
CA LYS A 81 -15.93 14.46 -6.11
C LYS A 81 -15.79 13.11 -5.42
N ASP A 82 -16.81 12.27 -5.50
CA ASP A 82 -16.82 10.95 -4.86
C ASP A 82 -16.00 9.95 -5.67
N SER A 83 -16.06 10.04 -6.99
CA SER A 83 -15.22 9.25 -7.90
C SER A 83 -13.72 9.52 -7.67
N PHE A 84 -13.34 10.79 -7.46
CA PHE A 84 -11.95 11.14 -7.18
C PHE A 84 -11.52 10.67 -5.79
N ALA A 85 -12.37 10.83 -4.77
CA ALA A 85 -12.10 10.31 -3.43
C ALA A 85 -11.93 8.78 -3.41
N LEU A 86 -12.79 8.05 -4.13
CA LEU A 86 -12.68 6.60 -4.30
C LEU A 86 -11.43 6.20 -5.08
N GLY A 87 -11.10 6.91 -6.15
CA GLY A 87 -9.87 6.70 -6.90
C GLY A 87 -8.61 6.90 -6.07
N LEU A 88 -8.61 7.90 -5.18
CA LEU A 88 -7.52 8.17 -4.25
C LEU A 88 -7.41 7.10 -3.17
N LEU A 89 -8.54 6.66 -2.61
CA LEU A 89 -8.62 5.59 -1.62
C LEU A 89 -8.09 4.26 -2.18
N LEU A 90 -8.46 3.93 -3.42
CA LEU A 90 -7.96 2.75 -4.14
C LEU A 90 -6.48 2.88 -4.54
N SER A 91 -5.96 4.10 -4.63
CA SER A 91 -4.57 4.40 -4.93
C SER A 91 -3.67 4.48 -3.69
N ALA A 92 -4.21 4.26 -2.48
CA ALA A 92 -3.44 4.24 -1.24
C ALA A 92 -2.44 3.07 -1.24
N GLN A 93 -1.26 3.35 -1.76
CA GLN A 93 -0.15 2.43 -1.98
C GLN A 93 0.79 2.45 -0.79
N GLY A 94 0.62 1.52 0.14
CA GLY A 94 1.56 1.34 1.25
C GLY A 94 1.77 -0.14 1.56
N PHE A 95 0.77 -0.78 2.17
CA PHE A 95 0.91 -2.13 2.69
C PHE A 95 1.03 -3.21 1.60
N PHE A 96 0.16 -3.15 0.58
CA PHE A 96 0.12 -4.19 -0.46
C PHE A 96 1.36 -4.21 -1.34
N ASP A 97 1.94 -3.05 -1.65
CA ASP A 97 3.14 -3.01 -2.49
C ASP A 97 4.35 -3.62 -1.78
N VAL A 98 4.51 -3.38 -0.47
CA VAL A 98 5.56 -4.03 0.33
C VAL A 98 5.32 -5.55 0.44
N LEU A 99 4.06 -5.98 0.47
CA LEU A 99 3.70 -7.40 0.49
C LEU A 99 4.04 -8.10 -0.83
N PHE A 100 3.59 -7.54 -1.96
CA PHE A 100 3.92 -8.04 -3.29
C PHE A 100 5.43 -8.05 -3.51
N PHE A 101 6.11 -7.00 -3.07
CA PHE A 101 7.56 -6.92 -3.12
C PHE A 101 8.25 -8.08 -2.37
N LYS A 102 7.87 -8.35 -1.11
CA LYS A 102 8.41 -9.49 -0.35
C LYS A 102 8.16 -10.81 -1.07
N LEU A 103 7.00 -10.94 -1.73
CA LEU A 103 6.64 -12.12 -2.51
C LEU A 103 7.54 -12.26 -3.75
N PHE A 104 7.70 -11.20 -4.56
CA PHE A 104 8.55 -11.21 -5.75
C PHE A 104 10.03 -11.44 -5.43
N HIS A 105 10.51 -10.86 -4.33
CA HIS A 105 11.87 -11.12 -3.82
C HIS A 105 12.04 -12.60 -3.41
N ARG A 106 11.04 -13.18 -2.73
CA ARG A 106 11.05 -14.61 -2.35
C ARG A 106 11.08 -15.54 -3.57
N TYR A 107 10.45 -15.14 -4.68
CA TYR A 107 10.50 -15.90 -5.94
C TYR A 107 11.74 -15.61 -6.79
N GLY A 108 12.68 -14.78 -6.35
CA GLY A 108 13.94 -14.50 -7.04
C GLY A 108 13.79 -13.70 -8.34
N VAL A 109 12.65 -13.04 -8.55
CA VAL A 109 12.33 -12.34 -9.81
C VAL A 109 12.99 -10.95 -9.90
N MET A 110 13.42 -10.36 -8.78
CA MET A 110 13.93 -8.98 -8.70
C MET A 110 15.30 -8.94 -8.02
N LEU A 111 16.36 -8.56 -8.75
CA LEU A 111 17.75 -8.70 -8.28
C LEU A 111 18.52 -7.37 -8.01
N ASN A 112 18.14 -6.21 -8.58
CA ASN A 112 18.99 -5.00 -8.49
C ASN A 112 18.31 -3.67 -8.12
N TYR A 113 17.00 -3.49 -8.34
CA TYR A 113 16.29 -2.20 -8.11
C TYR A 113 15.42 -2.20 -6.84
N VAL A 114 15.58 -3.25 -6.03
CA VAL A 114 14.72 -3.71 -4.94
C VAL A 114 14.70 -2.72 -3.77
N TYR A 115 15.87 -2.18 -3.42
CA TYR A 115 16.04 -1.30 -2.25
C TYR A 115 15.51 0.11 -2.48
N LEU A 116 15.71 0.63 -3.69
CA LEU A 116 15.25 1.97 -4.10
C LEU A 116 13.73 2.05 -4.21
N PHE A 117 13.10 1.03 -4.78
CA PHE A 117 11.64 0.96 -4.85
C PHE A 117 11.00 1.00 -3.47
N MET A 118 11.54 0.21 -2.55
CA MET A 118 11.00 0.09 -1.21
C MET A 118 11.14 1.38 -0.40
N PHE A 119 12.28 2.07 -0.50
CA PHE A 119 12.51 3.37 0.13
C PHE A 119 11.53 4.44 -0.40
N THR A 120 11.34 4.50 -1.72
CA THR A 120 10.46 5.50 -2.35
C THR A 120 8.98 5.25 -2.03
N ILE A 121 8.55 3.98 -1.90
CA ILE A 121 7.19 3.62 -1.47
C ILE A 121 6.95 4.03 -0.01
N VAL A 122 7.89 3.76 0.89
CA VAL A 122 7.78 4.18 2.31
C VAL A 122 7.71 5.71 2.41
N ARG A 123 8.47 6.44 1.59
CA ARG A 123 8.38 7.90 1.50
C ARG A 123 7.00 8.36 1.00
N TYR A 124 6.47 7.75 -0.06
CA TYR A 124 5.15 8.10 -0.59
C TYR A 124 4.04 7.84 0.44
N ALA A 125 4.13 6.75 1.20
CA ALA A 125 3.20 6.44 2.28
C ALA A 125 3.29 7.44 3.45
N ALA A 126 4.46 8.03 3.71
CA ALA A 126 4.61 9.09 4.72
C ALA A 126 4.11 10.46 4.23
N VAL A 127 4.11 10.70 2.91
CA VAL A 127 3.68 11.97 2.29
C VAL A 127 2.16 12.01 2.06
N MET A 128 1.51 10.86 1.82
CA MET A 128 0.05 10.76 1.72
C MET A 128 -0.58 10.86 3.11
N PRO A 129 -1.27 11.96 3.47
CA PRO A 129 -1.98 12.08 4.73
C PRO A 129 -3.39 11.51 4.51
N ILE A 130 -3.54 10.20 4.67
CA ILE A 130 -4.84 9.55 4.74
C ILE A 130 -4.96 8.92 6.11
#